data_AF-A0A8J4DH25-F1
#
_entry.id   AF-A0A8J4DH25-F1
#
_cell.length_a   1.000
_cell.length_b   1.000
_cell.length_c   1.000
_cell.angle_alpha   90.00
_cell.angle_beta   90.00
_cell.angle_gamma   90.00
#
_symmetry.space_group_name_H-M   'P 1'
#
loop_
_entity.id
_entity.type
_entity.pdbx_description
1 polymer ?
#
loop_
_entity_poly.entity_id
_entity_poly.type
_entity_poly.pdbx_seq_one_letter_code
_entity_poly.pdbx_strand_id
1 'polypeptide(L)'
;MVSRWLERFGREGAEQLLRRNNQPPVYTVRVNTLRPGASAAGLLEQLAAAGIQAELSPLLPEEFIRIRSGLQKLLAEGFVSNGSLVVQDESAGLVVSLLDPQPGEKLLDCCAAPGGKTLFAAARMQGKGSITALDISAPRLGALRRAAELAGVSDMVSTHACDLRDWTRKAAERAVWLAEMRPAAPPAAAVGGGGGGAVEVPGSRDTGFGQPITTLWYDKVLLDAPCTGE
;
A
#
# COMPACT_ATOMS: atom_id res chain seq x y z
N MET A 1 17.11 -20.15 -16.31
CA MET A 1 16.63 -20.11 -14.90
C MET A 1 17.24 -21.24 -14.07
N VAL A 2 17.03 -22.52 -14.42
CA VAL A 2 17.52 -23.67 -13.64
C VAL A 2 19.05 -23.64 -13.41
N SER A 3 19.86 -23.30 -14.42
CA SER A 3 21.32 -23.20 -14.26
C SER A 3 21.72 -22.18 -13.18
N ARG A 4 21.03 -21.03 -13.10
CA ARG A 4 21.27 -20.02 -12.05
C ARG A 4 20.91 -20.54 -10.65
N TRP A 5 19.89 -21.39 -10.55
CA TRP A 5 19.50 -21.99 -9.27
C TRP A 5 20.47 -23.09 -8.85
N LEU A 6 20.95 -23.92 -9.79
CA LEU A 6 21.98 -24.91 -9.52
C LEU A 6 23.26 -24.26 -9.01
N GLU A 7 23.68 -23.16 -9.63
CA GLU A 7 24.86 -22.39 -9.22
C GLU A 7 24.67 -21.76 -7.84
N ARG A 8 23.50 -21.17 -7.55
CA ARG A 8 23.27 -20.42 -6.30
C ARG A 8 22.90 -21.28 -5.09
N PHE A 9 22.17 -22.38 -5.30
CA PHE A 9 21.58 -23.18 -4.22
C PHE A 9 22.01 -24.65 -4.24
N GLY A 10 22.92 -25.02 -5.16
CA GLY A 10 23.30 -26.41 -5.38
C GLY A 10 22.17 -27.24 -5.98
N ARG A 11 22.47 -28.52 -6.24
CA ARG A 11 21.52 -29.45 -6.85
C ARG A 11 20.28 -29.67 -5.98
N GLU A 12 20.47 -29.96 -4.70
CA GLU A 12 19.38 -30.27 -3.79
C GLU A 12 18.42 -29.08 -3.61
N GLY A 13 18.95 -27.87 -3.37
CA GLY A 13 18.14 -26.66 -3.24
C GLY A 13 17.38 -26.32 -4.53
N ALA A 14 18.02 -26.48 -5.70
CA ALA A 14 17.36 -26.27 -6.98
C ALA A 14 16.23 -27.29 -7.23
N GLU A 15 16.45 -28.57 -6.90
CA GLU A 15 15.41 -29.60 -7.01
C GLU A 15 14.22 -29.31 -6.08
N GLN A 16 14.46 -28.85 -4.84
CA GLN A 16 13.39 -28.47 -3.92
C GLN A 16 12.57 -27.28 -4.44
N LEU A 17 13.23 -26.23 -4.96
CA LEU A 17 12.57 -25.09 -5.57
C LEU A 17 11.72 -25.50 -6.78
N LEU A 18 12.26 -26.35 -7.65
CA LEU A 18 11.53 -26.88 -8.82
C LEU A 18 10.30 -27.69 -8.41
N ARG A 19 10.44 -28.56 -7.40
CA ARG A 19 9.31 -29.34 -6.88
C ARG A 19 8.22 -28.42 -6.31
N ARG A 20 8.59 -27.40 -5.53
CA ARG A 20 7.63 -26.45 -4.96
C ARG A 20 6.96 -25.58 -6.01
N ASN A 21 7.71 -25.05 -6.97
CA ASN A 21 7.17 -24.17 -8.01
C ASN A 21 6.25 -24.90 -9.00
N ASN A 22 6.31 -26.24 -9.05
CA ASN A 22 5.42 -27.09 -9.85
C ASN A 22 4.24 -27.66 -9.04
N GLN A 23 4.06 -27.29 -7.77
CA GLN A 23 2.85 -27.61 -7.00
C GLN A 23 1.73 -26.62 -7.32
N PRO A 24 0.45 -27.03 -7.21
CA PRO A 24 -0.66 -26.09 -7.25
C PRO A 24 -0.46 -24.95 -6.23
N PRO A 25 -0.72 -23.69 -6.61
CA PRO A 25 -0.53 -22.57 -5.71
C PRO A 25 -1.52 -22.61 -4.55
N VAL A 26 -1.09 -22.14 -3.39
CA VAL A 26 -1.99 -21.84 -2.28
C VAL A 26 -2.52 -20.43 -2.51
N TYR A 27 -3.85 -20.30 -2.57
CA TYR A 27 -4.47 -18.98 -2.71
C TYR A 27 -4.73 -18.38 -1.33
N THR A 28 -4.42 -17.11 -1.18
CA THR A 28 -4.69 -16.36 0.05
C THR A 28 -5.49 -15.11 -0.22
N VAL A 29 -6.25 -14.72 0.79
CA VAL A 29 -7.02 -13.49 0.85
C VAL A 29 -6.71 -12.78 2.15
N ARG A 30 -6.62 -11.46 2.10
CA ARG A 30 -6.47 -10.59 3.27
C ARG A 30 -7.82 -10.04 3.68
N VAL A 31 -8.09 -10.01 4.98
CA VAL A 31 -9.24 -9.32 5.55
C VAL A 31 -9.05 -7.81 5.45
N ASN A 32 -10.14 -7.12 5.10
CA ASN A 32 -10.18 -5.66 5.16
C ASN A 32 -10.58 -5.19 6.57
N THR A 33 -9.61 -5.02 7.46
CA THR A 33 -9.83 -4.60 8.86
C THR A 33 -10.25 -3.13 9.01
N LEU A 34 -10.27 -2.35 7.93
CA LEU A 34 -10.87 -1.01 7.92
C LEU A 34 -12.41 -1.08 8.01
N ARG A 35 -12.99 -2.25 7.79
CA ARG A 35 -14.42 -2.48 7.98
C ARG A 35 -14.73 -2.69 9.46
N PRO A 36 -15.69 -1.95 10.03
CA PRO A 36 -16.11 -2.15 11.41
C PRO A 36 -16.50 -3.62 11.67
N GLY A 37 -15.89 -4.22 12.69
CA GLY A 37 -16.18 -5.61 13.10
C GLY A 37 -15.58 -6.70 12.21
N ALA A 38 -14.83 -6.38 11.16
CA ALA A 38 -14.18 -7.39 10.32
C ALA A 38 -12.99 -8.04 11.05
N SER A 39 -12.94 -9.37 11.05
CA SER A 39 -11.84 -10.17 11.60
C SER A 39 -11.60 -11.41 10.74
N ALA A 40 -10.37 -11.94 10.77
CA ALA A 40 -10.05 -13.19 10.07
C ALA A 40 -10.86 -14.37 10.59
N ALA A 41 -11.04 -14.49 11.91
CA ALA A 41 -11.88 -15.53 12.50
C ALA A 41 -13.35 -15.42 12.04
N GLY A 42 -13.95 -14.22 12.10
CA GLY A 42 -15.34 -14.02 11.70
C GLY A 42 -15.57 -14.25 10.20
N LEU A 43 -14.63 -13.85 9.34
CA LEU A 43 -14.73 -14.16 7.91
C LEU A 43 -14.49 -15.64 7.61
N LEU A 44 -13.63 -16.32 8.37
CA LEU A 44 -13.44 -17.77 8.23
C LEU A 44 -14.74 -18.55 8.49
N GLU A 45 -15.51 -18.16 9.51
CA GLU A 45 -16.83 -18.73 9.78
C GLU A 45 -17.82 -18.47 8.64
N GLN A 46 -17.85 -17.25 8.10
CA GLN A 46 -18.70 -16.91 6.94
C GLN A 46 -18.34 -17.71 5.69
N LEU A 47 -17.04 -17.90 5.43
CA LEU A 47 -16.56 -18.73 4.32
C LEU A 47 -17.00 -20.19 4.51
N ALA A 48 -16.88 -20.73 5.73
CA ALA A 48 -17.33 -22.08 6.05
C ALA A 48 -18.85 -22.25 5.85
N ALA A 49 -19.66 -21.27 6.29
CA ALA A 49 -21.10 -21.25 6.06
C ALA A 49 -21.46 -21.18 4.56
N ALA A 50 -20.65 -20.50 3.77
CA ALA A 50 -20.73 -20.50 2.31
C ALA A 50 -20.15 -21.77 1.66
N GLY A 51 -19.72 -22.79 2.43
CA GLY A 51 -19.17 -24.04 1.90
C GLY A 51 -17.79 -23.89 1.23
N ILE A 52 -17.03 -22.86 1.60
CA ILE A 52 -15.66 -22.63 1.13
C ILE A 52 -14.71 -23.18 2.21
N GLN A 53 -13.82 -24.09 1.83
CA GLN A 53 -12.84 -24.63 2.78
C GLN A 53 -11.64 -23.70 2.84
N ALA A 54 -11.40 -23.15 4.02
CA ALA A 54 -10.32 -22.21 4.28
C ALA A 54 -9.74 -22.43 5.67
N GLU A 55 -8.58 -21.85 5.92
CA GLU A 55 -7.90 -21.85 7.21
C GLU A 55 -7.19 -20.50 7.42
N LEU A 56 -6.91 -20.14 8.67
CA LEU A 56 -6.07 -18.97 8.94
C LEU A 56 -4.66 -19.18 8.39
N SER A 57 -4.02 -18.09 7.95
CA SER A 57 -2.61 -18.13 7.57
C SER A 57 -1.75 -18.52 8.77
N PRO A 58 -0.79 -19.45 8.63
CA PRO A 58 0.17 -19.75 9.68
C PRO A 58 1.22 -18.64 9.86
N LEU A 59 1.32 -17.69 8.92
CA LEU A 59 2.27 -16.58 8.97
C LEU A 59 1.62 -15.32 9.54
N LEU A 60 0.38 -15.03 9.12
CA LEU A 60 -0.38 -13.83 9.50
C LEU A 60 -1.83 -14.19 9.84
N PRO A 61 -2.07 -14.92 10.94
CA PRO A 61 -3.39 -15.50 11.26
C PRO A 61 -4.47 -14.45 11.50
N GLU A 62 -4.11 -13.26 11.96
CA GLU A 62 -5.06 -12.18 12.25
C GLU A 62 -5.59 -11.47 10.99
N GLU A 63 -4.90 -11.61 9.86
CA GLU A 63 -5.16 -10.80 8.66
C GLU A 63 -5.35 -11.60 7.39
N PHE A 64 -4.79 -12.81 7.31
CA PHE A 64 -4.80 -13.62 6.10
C PHE A 64 -5.49 -14.96 6.32
N ILE A 65 -6.21 -15.38 5.28
CA ILE A 65 -6.91 -16.66 5.20
C ILE A 65 -6.40 -17.39 3.95
N ARG A 66 -6.03 -18.66 4.09
CA ARG A 66 -5.67 -19.57 3.00
C ARG A 66 -6.90 -20.32 2.52
N ILE A 67 -7.14 -20.31 1.21
CA ILE A 67 -8.25 -21.02 0.57
C ILE A 67 -7.76 -22.40 0.15
N ARG A 68 -8.36 -23.45 0.74
CA ARG A 68 -8.08 -24.85 0.43
C ARG A 68 -8.92 -25.36 -0.75
N SER A 69 -10.20 -24.99 -0.79
CA SER A 69 -11.09 -25.29 -1.90
C SER A 69 -12.23 -24.27 -1.99
N GLY A 70 -12.85 -24.15 -3.17
CA GLY A 70 -13.96 -23.22 -3.39
C GLY A 70 -13.57 -21.81 -3.84
N LEU A 71 -12.38 -21.62 -4.44
CA LEU A 71 -11.93 -20.30 -4.93
C LEU A 71 -12.93 -19.63 -5.89
N GLN A 72 -13.47 -20.38 -6.87
CA GLN A 72 -14.46 -19.82 -7.81
C GLN A 72 -15.73 -19.36 -7.08
N LYS A 73 -16.14 -20.10 -6.06
CA LYS A 73 -17.28 -19.74 -5.21
C LYS A 73 -16.99 -18.47 -4.43
N LEU A 74 -15.81 -18.36 -3.80
CA LEU A 74 -15.38 -17.14 -3.11
C LEU A 74 -15.45 -15.89 -4.00
N LEU A 75 -15.02 -16.01 -5.26
CA LEU A 75 -15.07 -14.92 -6.23
C LEU A 75 -16.51 -14.58 -6.65
N ALA A 76 -17.41 -15.56 -6.70
CA ALA A 76 -18.81 -15.38 -7.11
C ALA A 76 -19.72 -14.87 -5.97
N GLU A 77 -19.48 -15.29 -4.72
CA GLU A 77 -20.24 -14.88 -3.52
C GLU A 77 -20.01 -13.42 -3.11
N GLY A 78 -19.08 -12.74 -3.80
CA GLY A 78 -18.92 -11.30 -3.71
C GLY A 78 -18.11 -10.80 -2.53
N PHE A 79 -17.46 -11.66 -1.74
CA PHE A 79 -16.57 -11.22 -0.64
C PHE A 79 -15.44 -10.30 -1.11
N VAL A 80 -14.95 -10.50 -2.33
CA VAL A 80 -13.90 -9.65 -2.93
C VAL A 80 -14.50 -8.40 -3.57
N SER A 81 -15.57 -8.55 -4.35
CA SER A 81 -16.21 -7.42 -5.05
C SER A 81 -16.84 -6.43 -4.09
N ASN A 82 -17.39 -6.92 -2.97
CA ASN A 82 -17.94 -6.08 -1.93
C ASN A 82 -16.85 -5.46 -1.06
N GLY A 83 -15.58 -5.86 -1.16
CA GLY A 83 -14.41 -5.30 -0.45
C GLY A 83 -14.10 -5.88 0.94
N SER A 84 -14.76 -6.98 1.37
CA SER A 84 -14.51 -7.62 2.67
C SER A 84 -13.19 -8.38 2.69
N LEU A 85 -12.84 -8.98 1.54
CA LEU A 85 -11.61 -9.68 1.30
C LEU A 85 -10.84 -9.03 0.14
N VAL A 86 -9.53 -9.03 0.23
CA VAL A 86 -8.62 -8.58 -0.83
C VAL A 86 -7.77 -9.77 -1.26
N VAL A 87 -7.74 -10.07 -2.56
CA VAL A 87 -6.84 -11.12 -3.07
C VAL A 87 -5.41 -10.64 -2.93
N GLN A 88 -4.62 -11.30 -2.07
CA GLN A 88 -3.25 -10.92 -1.79
C GLN A 88 -2.49 -12.10 -1.22
N ASP A 89 -1.24 -12.29 -1.66
CA ASP A 89 -0.31 -13.26 -1.10
C ASP A 89 0.12 -12.88 0.33
N GLU A 90 0.09 -13.83 1.26
CA GLU A 90 0.54 -13.61 2.65
C GLU A 90 2.02 -13.21 2.76
N SER A 91 2.87 -13.60 1.81
CA SER A 91 4.27 -13.14 1.75
C SER A 91 4.38 -11.64 1.45
N ALA A 92 3.47 -11.11 0.62
CA ALA A 92 3.38 -9.67 0.42
C ALA A 92 2.88 -8.96 1.70
N GLY A 93 2.06 -9.64 2.50
CA GLY A 93 1.66 -9.19 3.83
C GLY A 93 2.81 -9.13 4.83
N LEU A 94 3.74 -10.10 4.78
CA LEU A 94 4.90 -10.11 5.68
C LEU A 94 5.77 -8.87 5.52
N VAL A 95 5.92 -8.36 4.29
CA VAL A 95 6.66 -7.12 4.04
C VAL A 95 6.06 -5.95 4.82
N VAL A 96 4.73 -5.80 4.82
CA VAL A 96 4.05 -4.74 5.57
C VAL A 96 4.10 -5.00 7.07
N SER A 97 4.04 -6.26 7.49
CA SER A 97 4.14 -6.63 8.90
C SER A 97 5.52 -6.33 9.47
N LEU A 98 6.59 -6.52 8.70
CA LEU A 98 7.96 -6.15 9.07
C LEU A 98 8.17 -4.64 9.08
N LEU A 99 7.50 -3.92 8.16
CA LEU A 99 7.51 -2.46 8.15
C LEU A 99 6.80 -1.86 9.38
N ASP A 100 5.80 -2.58 9.91
CA ASP A 100 5.03 -2.26 11.11
C ASP A 100 4.46 -0.83 11.14
N PRO A 101 3.71 -0.38 10.10
CA PRO A 101 3.23 1.00 10.02
C PRO A 101 2.19 1.31 11.12
N GLN A 102 2.40 2.42 11.83
CA GLN A 102 1.61 2.84 12.98
C GLN A 102 0.59 3.93 12.60
N PRO A 103 -0.57 3.98 13.28
CA PRO A 103 -1.54 5.04 13.06
C PRO A 103 -0.94 6.45 13.24
N GLY A 104 -1.19 7.33 12.26
CA GLY A 104 -0.71 8.71 12.27
C GLY A 104 0.63 8.95 11.58
N GLU A 105 1.37 7.89 11.23
CA GLU A 105 2.64 8.01 10.49
C GLU A 105 2.44 8.47 9.04
N LYS A 106 3.54 8.93 8.44
CA LYS A 106 3.65 9.25 7.02
C LYS A 106 4.47 8.18 6.33
N LEU A 107 3.84 7.47 5.40
CA LEU A 107 4.46 6.37 4.66
C LEU A 107 4.70 6.77 3.20
N LEU A 108 5.88 6.44 2.68
CA LEU A 108 6.15 6.44 1.24
C LEU A 108 6.13 5.01 0.71
N ASP A 109 5.27 4.71 -0.26
CA ASP A 109 5.28 3.47 -1.04
C ASP A 109 5.85 3.76 -2.43
N CYS A 110 7.05 3.25 -2.70
CA CYS A 110 7.82 3.61 -3.87
C CYS A 110 7.39 2.91 -5.17
N CYS A 111 6.65 1.80 -5.06
CA CYS A 111 6.21 0.94 -6.17
C CYS A 111 4.82 0.39 -5.87
N ALA A 112 3.87 1.30 -5.70
CA ALA A 112 2.62 1.04 -5.03
C ALA A 112 1.63 0.22 -5.85
N ALA A 113 1.60 0.35 -7.18
CA ALA A 113 0.54 -0.27 -7.96
C ALA A 113 0.76 -1.80 -8.09
N PRO A 114 -0.30 -2.63 -8.01
CA PRO A 114 -1.72 -2.27 -8.02
C PRO A 114 -2.33 -1.88 -6.66
N GLY A 115 -1.56 -1.84 -5.56
CA GLY A 115 -2.00 -1.24 -4.29
C GLY A 115 -2.14 -2.16 -3.09
N GLY A 116 -1.87 -3.47 -3.24
CA GLY A 116 -2.13 -4.45 -2.17
C GLY A 116 -1.39 -4.14 -0.87
N LYS A 117 -0.11 -3.78 -0.95
CA LYS A 117 0.72 -3.43 0.22
C LYS A 117 0.35 -2.05 0.78
N THR A 118 0.14 -1.06 -0.10
CA THR A 118 -0.34 0.28 0.25
C THR A 118 -1.62 0.21 1.08
N LEU A 119 -2.60 -0.57 0.63
CA LEU A 119 -3.88 -0.75 1.33
C LEU A 119 -3.73 -1.58 2.60
N PHE A 120 -2.75 -2.48 2.67
CA PHE A 120 -2.49 -3.19 3.91
C PHE A 120 -1.92 -2.23 4.96
N ALA A 121 -0.98 -1.39 4.56
CA ALA A 121 -0.40 -0.39 5.43
C ALA A 121 -1.48 0.59 5.91
N ALA A 122 -2.35 1.07 5.03
CA ALA A 122 -3.50 1.90 5.42
C ALA A 122 -4.39 1.22 6.47
N ALA A 123 -4.63 -0.09 6.33
CA ALA A 123 -5.41 -0.87 7.29
C ALA A 123 -4.71 -1.01 8.66
N ARG A 124 -3.40 -1.30 8.67
CA ARG A 124 -2.57 -1.34 9.90
C ARG A 124 -2.50 0.02 10.60
N MET A 125 -2.45 1.10 9.83
CA MET A 125 -2.51 2.47 10.31
C MET A 125 -3.93 2.92 10.72
N GLN A 126 -4.93 2.03 10.66
CA GLN A 126 -6.32 2.29 11.05
C GLN A 126 -6.94 3.49 10.30
N GLY A 127 -6.54 3.72 9.05
CA GLY A 127 -7.00 4.86 8.26
C GLY A 127 -6.53 6.22 8.77
N LYS A 128 -5.49 6.26 9.62
CA LYS A 128 -4.94 7.51 10.19
C LYS A 128 -3.51 7.73 9.72
N GLY A 129 -3.19 8.96 9.32
CA GLY A 129 -1.88 9.35 8.79
C GLY A 129 -1.96 9.66 7.31
N SER A 130 -0.88 9.44 6.58
CA SER A 130 -0.85 9.67 5.13
C SER A 130 0.09 8.71 4.42
N ILE A 131 -0.30 8.28 3.22
CA ILE A 131 0.52 7.45 2.34
C ILE A 131 0.75 8.20 1.02
N THR A 132 2.01 8.34 0.63
CA THR A 132 2.39 8.74 -0.72
C THR A 132 2.73 7.49 -1.51
N ALA A 133 1.93 7.19 -2.53
CA ALA A 133 2.02 6.00 -3.37
C ALA A 133 2.53 6.37 -4.76
N LEU A 134 3.75 5.93 -5.08
CA LEU A 134 4.42 6.17 -6.35
C LEU A 134 4.34 4.90 -7.23
N ASP A 135 4.12 5.06 -8.52
CA ASP A 135 4.34 4.00 -9.52
C ASP A 135 4.51 4.67 -10.88
N ILE A 136 5.35 4.10 -11.76
CA ILE A 136 5.55 4.65 -13.11
C ILE A 136 4.27 4.56 -13.98
N SER A 137 3.36 3.65 -13.66
CA SER A 137 2.18 3.36 -14.47
C SER A 137 0.92 4.04 -13.91
N ALA A 138 0.54 5.17 -14.51
CA ALA A 138 -0.70 5.86 -14.19
C ALA A 138 -1.97 4.97 -14.32
N PRO A 139 -2.11 4.08 -15.33
CA PRO A 139 -3.24 3.15 -15.40
C PRO A 139 -3.29 2.17 -14.22
N ARG A 140 -2.14 1.64 -13.77
CA ARG A 140 -2.08 0.72 -12.62
C ARG A 140 -2.42 1.43 -11.31
N LEU A 141 -2.00 2.69 -11.15
CA LEU A 141 -2.44 3.53 -10.01
C LEU A 141 -3.95 3.76 -9.98
N GLY A 142 -4.63 3.73 -11.13
CA GLY A 142 -6.09 3.77 -11.18
C GLY A 142 -6.75 2.61 -10.43
N ALA A 143 -6.13 1.42 -10.38
CA ALA A 143 -6.62 0.30 -9.57
C ALA A 143 -6.47 0.56 -8.07
N LEU A 144 -5.33 1.11 -7.64
CA LEU A 144 -5.10 1.51 -6.26
C LEU A 144 -6.12 2.57 -5.80
N ARG A 145 -6.40 3.60 -6.60
CA ARG A 145 -7.39 4.63 -6.26
C ARG A 145 -8.78 4.04 -6.01
N ARG A 146 -9.28 3.23 -6.94
CA ARG A 146 -10.58 2.55 -6.78
C ARG A 146 -10.62 1.65 -5.55
N ALA A 147 -9.54 0.92 -5.29
CA ALA A 147 -9.47 0.05 -4.13
C ALA A 147 -9.37 0.83 -2.80
N ALA A 148 -8.71 2.00 -2.80
CA ALA A 148 -8.69 2.91 -1.65
C ALA A 148 -10.07 3.54 -1.38
N GLU A 149 -10.81 3.91 -2.42
CA GLU A 149 -12.20 4.37 -2.32
C GLU A 149 -13.11 3.29 -1.70
N LEU A 150 -13.05 2.06 -2.22
CA LEU A 150 -13.82 0.92 -1.70
C LEU A 150 -13.46 0.55 -0.25
N ALA A 151 -12.23 0.82 0.17
CA ALA A 151 -11.76 0.60 1.52
C ALA A 151 -11.98 1.80 2.46
N GLY A 152 -12.46 2.94 1.96
CA GLY A 152 -12.71 4.15 2.76
C GLY A 152 -11.45 4.88 3.21
N VAL A 153 -10.35 4.77 2.46
CA VAL A 153 -9.04 5.40 2.79
C VAL A 153 -8.51 6.26 1.64
N SER A 154 -9.38 6.73 0.75
CA SER A 154 -9.02 7.63 -0.36
C SER A 154 -8.26 8.87 0.11
N ASP A 155 -8.70 9.48 1.21
CA ASP A 155 -8.14 10.75 1.72
C ASP A 155 -6.74 10.57 2.31
N MET A 156 -6.41 9.33 2.71
CA MET A 156 -5.10 8.98 3.24
C MET A 156 -4.08 8.67 2.13
N VAL A 157 -4.51 8.28 0.94
CA VAL A 157 -3.64 7.76 -0.13
C VAL A 157 -3.50 8.76 -1.28
N SER A 158 -2.36 9.46 -1.30
CA SER A 158 -1.94 10.32 -2.42
C SER A 158 -1.19 9.49 -3.47
N THR A 159 -1.58 9.56 -4.75
CA THR A 159 -0.98 8.74 -5.82
C THR A 159 -0.25 9.60 -6.84
N HIS A 160 0.97 9.20 -7.22
CA HIS A 160 1.83 9.95 -8.13
C HIS A 160 2.44 9.02 -9.19
N ALA A 161 2.23 9.37 -10.47
CA ALA A 161 2.72 8.58 -11.59
C ALA A 161 4.17 8.97 -11.96
N CYS A 162 5.17 8.49 -11.23
CA CYS A 162 6.58 8.87 -11.35
C CYS A 162 7.54 7.69 -11.20
N ASP A 163 8.76 7.91 -11.69
CA ASP A 163 9.95 7.25 -11.19
C ASP A 163 10.35 7.81 -9.81
N LEU A 164 10.73 6.94 -8.88
CA LEU A 164 11.22 7.33 -7.55
C LEU A 164 12.41 8.30 -7.61
N ARG A 165 13.30 8.16 -8.60
CA ARG A 165 14.48 9.02 -8.79
C ARG A 165 14.07 10.44 -9.15
N ASP A 166 12.99 10.61 -9.89
CA ASP A 166 12.46 11.93 -10.24
C ASP A 166 11.70 12.55 -9.06
N TRP A 167 10.97 11.72 -8.30
CA TRP A 167 10.30 12.15 -7.08
C TRP A 167 11.29 12.71 -6.05
N THR A 168 12.36 11.97 -5.78
CA THR A 168 13.39 12.37 -4.80
C THR A 168 14.10 13.66 -5.21
N ARG A 169 14.43 13.84 -6.50
CA ARG A 169 15.02 15.09 -7.01
C ARG A 169 14.10 16.28 -6.79
N LYS A 170 12.83 16.16 -7.19
CA LYS A 170 11.83 17.22 -7.04
C LYS A 170 11.54 17.56 -5.59
N ALA A 171 11.49 16.54 -4.73
CA ALA A 171 11.36 16.74 -3.30
C ALA A 171 12.57 17.55 -2.77
N ALA A 172 13.80 17.15 -3.11
CA ALA A 172 15.02 17.84 -2.67
C ALA A 172 15.09 19.30 -3.14
N GLU A 173 14.77 19.58 -4.41
CA GLU A 173 14.70 20.95 -4.94
C GLU A 173 13.70 21.81 -4.16
N ARG A 174 12.53 21.24 -3.81
CA ARG A 174 11.51 21.93 -3.01
C ARG A 174 11.93 22.11 -1.55
N ALA A 175 12.69 21.19 -0.98
CA ALA A 175 13.27 21.34 0.37
C ALA A 175 14.23 22.52 0.44
N VAL A 176 15.11 22.62 -0.55
CA VAL A 176 16.05 23.74 -0.69
C VAL A 176 15.28 25.04 -0.83
N TRP A 177 14.30 25.09 -1.74
CA TRP A 177 13.44 26.26 -1.92
C TRP A 177 12.69 26.67 -0.64
N LEU A 178 12.10 25.72 0.10
CA LEU A 178 11.42 26.00 1.37
C LEU A 178 12.38 26.48 2.47
N ALA A 179 13.61 25.96 2.50
CA ALA A 179 14.64 26.38 3.44
C ALA A 179 15.12 27.80 3.13
N GLU A 180 15.27 28.14 1.86
CA GLU A 180 15.68 29.46 1.37
C GLU A 180 14.57 30.52 1.50
N MET A 181 13.30 30.11 1.42
CA MET A 181 12.13 30.99 1.52
C MET A 181 11.53 31.09 2.92
N ARG A 182 12.18 30.61 4.00
CA ARG A 182 11.72 30.92 5.37
C ARG A 182 11.67 32.44 5.55
N PRO A 183 10.49 33.09 5.66
CA PRO A 183 10.47 34.46 6.12
C PRO A 183 11.09 34.49 7.52
N ALA A 184 11.86 35.54 7.82
CA ALA A 184 12.24 35.83 9.19
C ALA A 184 10.97 35.77 10.03
N ALA A 185 11.02 35.03 11.15
CA ALA A 185 9.87 34.93 12.05
C ALA A 185 9.32 36.35 12.27
N PRO A 186 8.02 36.61 12.06
CA PRO A 186 7.49 37.94 12.32
C PRO A 186 7.80 38.25 13.78
N PRO A 187 8.29 39.47 14.11
CA PRO A 187 8.44 39.87 15.50
C PRO A 187 7.09 39.68 16.17
N ALA A 188 7.09 39.07 17.36
CA ALA A 188 5.89 38.75 18.12
C ALA A 188 4.91 39.93 18.09
N ALA A 189 3.84 39.81 17.31
CA ALA A 189 2.91 40.91 17.12
C ALA A 189 2.04 41.05 18.37
N ALA A 190 2.04 42.27 18.91
CA ALA A 190 1.02 42.73 19.82
C ALA A 190 -0.37 42.55 19.17
N VAL A 191 -1.32 42.17 20.03
CA VAL A 191 -2.74 41.94 19.77
C VAL A 191 -3.37 43.05 18.91
N GLY A 192 -4.07 42.67 17.83
CA GLY A 192 -4.93 43.55 17.04
C GLY A 192 -5.63 42.77 15.93
N GLY A 193 -6.96 42.73 15.95
CA GLY A 193 -7.77 41.79 15.20
C GLY A 193 -8.14 42.19 13.76
N GLY A 194 -8.85 41.28 13.10
CA GLY A 194 -9.69 41.54 11.93
C GLY A 194 -9.24 40.89 10.61
N GLY A 195 -10.09 40.02 10.06
CA GLY A 195 -10.17 39.76 8.62
C GLY A 195 -9.39 38.55 8.09
N GLY A 196 -9.98 37.35 8.18
CA GLY A 196 -9.46 36.15 7.51
C GLY A 196 -9.77 36.15 6.02
N GLY A 197 -8.91 36.78 5.21
CA GLY A 197 -8.83 36.55 3.77
C GLY A 197 -7.85 35.41 3.48
N ALA A 198 -8.32 34.35 2.83
CA ALA A 198 -7.45 33.29 2.33
C ALA A 198 -6.46 33.90 1.31
N VAL A 199 -5.16 33.83 1.64
CA VAL A 199 -4.11 34.26 0.73
C VAL A 199 -3.90 33.16 -0.31
N GLU A 200 -4.39 33.40 -1.52
CA GLU A 200 -4.01 32.60 -2.68
C GLU A 200 -2.52 32.77 -2.96
N VAL A 201 -1.79 31.66 -2.98
CA VAL A 201 -0.36 31.62 -3.31
C VAL A 201 -0.23 31.51 -4.84
N PRO A 202 0.33 32.50 -5.56
CA PRO A 202 0.49 32.43 -7.01
C PRO A 202 1.74 31.63 -7.36
N GLY A 203 1.58 30.55 -8.14
CA GLY A 203 2.72 29.84 -8.75
C GLY A 203 2.67 28.32 -8.70
N SER A 204 1.51 27.68 -8.88
CA SER A 204 1.47 26.27 -9.23
C SER A 204 1.86 26.09 -10.71
N ARG A 205 3.17 26.06 -11.00
CA ARG A 205 3.62 25.44 -12.25
C ARG A 205 3.22 23.97 -12.17
N ASP A 206 2.36 23.58 -13.10
CA ASP A 206 1.85 22.22 -13.26
C ASP A 206 3.05 21.26 -13.38
N THR A 207 3.31 20.48 -12.33
CA THR A 207 4.53 19.64 -12.22
C THR A 207 4.38 18.28 -12.92
N GLY A 208 3.28 18.05 -13.64
CA GLY A 208 2.94 16.75 -14.22
C GLY A 208 2.46 15.71 -13.20
N PHE A 209 2.34 16.11 -11.93
CA PHE A 209 1.83 15.30 -10.83
C PHE A 209 0.53 15.95 -10.36
N GLY A 210 -0.60 15.25 -10.52
CA GLY A 210 -1.94 15.79 -10.26
C GLY A 210 -2.26 16.19 -8.79
N GLN A 211 -1.25 16.30 -7.92
CA GLN A 211 -1.35 16.75 -6.53
C GLN A 211 -0.04 17.46 -6.11
N PRO A 212 -0.09 18.57 -5.35
CA PRO A 212 1.11 19.26 -4.85
C PRO A 212 1.89 18.39 -3.84
N ILE A 213 3.23 18.42 -3.90
CA ILE A 213 4.10 17.76 -2.91
C ILE A 213 4.03 18.54 -1.59
N THR A 214 3.37 17.97 -0.57
CA THR A 214 3.07 18.66 0.70
C THR A 214 4.04 18.31 1.84
N THR A 215 4.80 17.22 1.77
CA THR A 215 5.75 16.81 2.83
C THR A 215 7.00 16.16 2.23
N LEU A 216 8.13 16.36 2.89
CA LEU A 216 9.48 15.90 2.50
C LEU A 216 10.09 14.84 3.42
N TRP A 217 9.37 14.51 4.50
CA TRP A 217 9.77 13.61 5.56
C TRP A 217 8.73 12.51 5.70
N TYR A 218 9.20 11.27 5.69
CA TYR A 218 8.40 10.06 5.87
C TYR A 218 8.95 9.32 7.08
N ASP A 219 8.05 8.84 7.93
CA ASP A 219 8.42 8.00 9.09
C ASP A 219 8.87 6.62 8.61
N LYS A 220 8.25 6.14 7.52
CA LYS A 220 8.53 4.83 6.94
C LYS A 220 8.56 4.89 5.41
N VAL A 221 9.34 3.98 4.82
CA VAL A 221 9.44 3.82 3.37
C VAL A 221 9.28 2.34 3.02
N LEU A 222 8.30 2.05 2.18
CA LEU A 222 8.08 0.74 1.58
C LEU A 222 8.74 0.70 0.20
N LEU A 223 9.85 -0.05 0.13
CA LEU A 223 10.56 -0.36 -1.11
C LEU A 223 10.22 -1.79 -1.51
N ASP A 224 9.39 -1.92 -2.54
CA ASP A 224 9.11 -3.20 -3.18
C ASP A 224 9.71 -3.20 -4.59
N ALA A 225 10.17 -4.36 -5.06
CA ALA A 225 10.67 -4.46 -6.42
C ALA A 225 9.49 -4.31 -7.40
N PRO A 226 9.64 -3.54 -8.50
CA PRO A 226 8.58 -3.45 -9.49
C PRO A 226 8.29 -4.85 -10.05
N CYS A 227 7.01 -5.23 -10.12
CA CYS A 227 6.59 -6.50 -10.72
C CYS A 227 6.86 -6.58 -12.25
N THR A 228 7.39 -5.51 -12.86
CA THR A 228 7.77 -5.46 -14.27
C THR A 228 9.21 -5.95 -14.42
N GLY A 229 9.36 -7.21 -14.86
CA GLY A 229 10.64 -7.77 -15.24
C GLY A 229 11.05 -7.33 -16.64
N GLU A 230 11.42 -6.05 -16.79
CA GLU A 230 12.29 -5.61 -17.89
C GLU A 230 13.76 -5.68 -17.46
#